data_AF-A0A2E6ZZ15-F1
#
_entry.id   AF-A0A2E6ZZ15-F1
#
_cell.length_a   1.000
_cell.length_b   1.000
_cell.length_c   1.000
_cell.angle_alpha   90.00
_cell.angle_beta   90.00
_cell.angle_gamma   90.00
#
_symmetry.space_group_name_H-M   'P 1'
#
loop_
_entity.id
_entity.type
_entity.pdbx_description
1 polymer ?
#
loop_
_entity_poly.entity_id
_entity_poly.type
_entity_poly.pdbx_seq_one_letter_code
_entity_poly.pdbx_strand_id
1 'polypeptide(L)'
;MLEGPAEDITTMTDTRTLWSWIVLSLACGLLTPVWTQAQVSEPDRTERHRVPADFMSFRGAQWLERAERVAEERPDEVLETMGLEPGDVVADIGCGSGYYARRIAPHVAPAGRVYCVDIQPEMLDIMRDLAAQEGVDGVVPVLGTPDDPNLPAGDVDWIILADVYHEMSDYEAMLAGMRASLAPGGRVALLEYRVEDGTGDHLKADHAMSVRQVLAEWLPAGFALVDLHEFLPGQHLFILTRADDATVPGARVQSVDLFDAMARGLVEAEVRGRDASSVTINVRNLSGARLVVTSPVGMSFVAPEGRRDMVARRDGWVRLFDDEPLAWQLRAVGRQRDLPPSGADETLVPVPPGQNPQLSALMYAMQVGTYRVADSPLLYIPRAQGLEQAAAWIAEADPAYDEIADEVGDDRLPAQYAVAFALVYCDFAGVDVTGTRVWVDHERIFGVLRDPGLSAWHQLKTAGR
;
A
#
# COMPACT_ATOMS: atom_id res chain seq x y z
N MET A 1 51.89 68.03 6.91
CA MET A 1 51.65 68.66 5.60
C MET A 1 50.14 68.56 5.40
N LEU A 2 49.35 69.54 5.87
CA LEU A 2 49.00 70.81 5.19
C LEU A 2 48.23 70.49 3.88
N GLU A 3 46.96 70.85 3.64
CA GLU A 3 46.09 71.94 4.10
C GLU A 3 44.59 71.60 3.81
N GLY A 4 43.64 72.25 4.53
CA GLY A 4 42.18 72.25 4.29
C GLY A 4 41.75 73.22 3.16
N PRO A 5 40.55 73.86 3.15
CA PRO A 5 39.44 73.96 4.14
C PRO A 5 38.08 73.42 3.57
N ALA A 6 37.02 73.06 4.33
CA ALA A 6 36.11 73.78 5.22
C ALA A 6 35.30 74.94 4.56
N GLU A 7 33.99 74.74 4.39
CA GLU A 7 32.97 75.79 4.49
C GLU A 7 31.70 75.23 5.14
N ASP A 8 31.40 75.80 6.31
CA ASP A 8 30.14 75.77 7.07
C ASP A 8 29.10 76.70 6.40
N ILE A 9 27.81 76.62 6.79
CA ILE A 9 26.97 77.78 7.21
C ILE A 9 25.47 77.38 7.40
N THR A 10 25.06 77.49 8.68
CA THR A 10 23.75 77.89 9.27
C THR A 10 22.45 77.08 9.13
N THR A 11 22.09 76.44 10.24
CA THR A 11 20.91 76.70 11.12
C THR A 11 19.71 77.54 10.64
N MET A 12 18.49 77.00 10.82
CA MET A 12 17.31 77.58 11.52
C MET A 12 16.14 76.58 11.49
N THR A 13 15.79 75.92 12.60
CA THR A 13 14.60 76.20 13.45
C THR A 13 13.37 76.69 12.68
N ASP A 14 12.29 75.89 12.60
CA ASP A 14 11.10 76.10 13.45
C ASP A 14 10.05 74.98 13.26
N THR A 15 9.16 74.92 14.24
CA THR A 15 8.26 73.87 14.64
C THR A 15 6.83 74.09 14.12
N ARG A 16 6.13 72.98 13.85
CA ARG A 16 4.67 72.76 14.02
C ARG A 16 3.66 73.50 13.13
N THR A 17 3.12 72.73 12.17
CA THR A 17 1.69 72.53 11.84
C THR A 17 1.66 71.27 10.97
N LEU A 18 1.44 70.02 11.42
CA LEU A 18 0.40 69.39 12.27
C LEU A 18 -1.02 69.52 11.68
N TRP A 19 -1.53 68.36 11.25
CA TRP A 19 -2.92 67.96 10.96
C TRP A 19 -3.48 68.26 9.56
N SER A 20 -3.30 67.31 8.64
CA SER A 20 -4.35 66.85 7.71
C SER A 20 -3.95 65.48 7.15
N TRP A 21 -4.08 64.45 7.98
CA TRP A 21 -4.30 63.08 7.52
C TRP A 21 -5.81 62.90 7.42
N ILE A 22 -6.31 62.49 6.24
CA ILE A 22 -7.42 61.53 6.03
C ILE A 22 -7.81 61.58 4.54
N VAL A 23 -7.72 60.40 3.90
CA VAL A 23 -8.12 60.04 2.52
C VAL A 23 -7.22 60.52 1.38
N LEU A 24 -6.24 59.69 1.00
CA LEU A 24 -6.18 59.15 -0.37
C LEU A 24 -5.28 57.91 -0.42
N SER A 25 -5.86 56.76 -0.12
CA SER A 25 -5.34 55.46 -0.55
C SER A 25 -5.58 55.31 -2.04
N LEU A 26 -4.55 54.92 -2.82
CA LEU A 26 -4.58 53.77 -3.74
C LEU A 26 -3.40 53.83 -4.74
N ALA A 27 -2.83 52.66 -4.97
CA ALA A 27 -1.93 52.28 -6.06
C ALA A 27 -0.43 52.62 -5.90
N CYS A 28 0.23 51.92 -4.96
CA CYS A 28 1.58 51.41 -5.20
C CYS A 28 1.54 49.89 -5.00
N GLY A 29 1.30 49.16 -6.09
CA GLY A 29 1.34 47.70 -6.11
C GLY A 29 2.76 47.20 -5.93
N LEU A 30 3.05 46.64 -4.75
CA LEU A 30 4.19 45.76 -4.53
C LEU A 30 3.89 44.44 -5.24
N LEU A 31 4.51 44.23 -6.41
CA LEU A 31 4.54 42.93 -7.06
C LEU A 31 5.47 42.02 -6.26
N THR A 32 4.93 41.29 -5.29
CA THR A 32 5.57 40.07 -4.82
C THR A 32 5.42 39.02 -5.92
N PRO A 33 6.49 38.31 -6.31
CA PRO A 33 6.31 37.13 -7.14
C PRO A 33 5.58 36.10 -6.29
N VAL A 34 4.29 35.93 -6.55
CA VAL A 34 3.56 34.73 -6.16
C VAL A 34 4.22 33.61 -6.95
N TRP A 35 5.14 32.90 -6.30
CA TRP A 35 5.48 31.55 -6.72
C TRP A 35 4.23 30.72 -6.48
N THR A 36 3.34 30.69 -7.45
CA THR A 36 2.39 29.60 -7.57
C THR A 36 3.26 28.37 -7.80
N GLN A 37 3.50 27.61 -6.73
CA GLN A 37 3.77 26.19 -6.89
C GLN A 37 2.57 25.66 -7.67
N ALA A 38 2.71 25.57 -8.99
CA ALA A 38 1.90 24.65 -9.74
C ALA A 38 2.11 23.32 -9.01
N GLN A 39 1.06 22.78 -8.38
CA GLN A 39 1.02 21.36 -8.05
C GLN A 39 1.32 20.67 -9.38
N VAL A 40 2.56 20.27 -9.57
CA VAL A 40 2.90 19.31 -10.59
C VAL A 40 2.10 18.09 -10.17
N SER A 41 0.98 17.85 -10.84
CA SER A 41 0.20 16.64 -10.65
C SER A 41 1.20 15.50 -10.82
N GLU A 42 1.43 14.73 -9.75
CA GLU A 42 2.27 13.56 -9.87
C GLU A 42 1.73 12.70 -11.03
N PRO A 43 2.61 12.09 -11.83
CA PRO A 43 2.16 11.18 -12.87
C PRO A 43 1.25 10.12 -12.25
N ASP A 44 0.20 9.74 -12.98
CA ASP A 44 -0.73 8.70 -12.53
C ASP A 44 0.03 7.39 -12.28
N ARG A 45 -0.01 6.91 -11.03
CA ARG A 45 0.78 5.77 -10.56
C ARG A 45 -0.12 4.54 -10.50
N THR A 46 0.26 3.49 -11.23
CA THR A 46 -0.48 2.22 -11.31
C THR A 46 -0.78 1.61 -9.94
N GLU A 47 0.13 1.74 -8.98
CA GLU A 47 -0.04 1.23 -7.62
C GLU A 47 -1.19 1.90 -6.84
N ARG A 48 -1.72 3.04 -7.30
CA ARG A 48 -2.94 3.66 -6.72
C ARG A 48 -4.23 3.09 -7.30
N HIS A 49 -4.16 2.25 -8.34
CA HIS A 49 -5.34 1.72 -9.03
C HIS A 49 -5.78 0.38 -8.44
N ARG A 50 -6.03 0.35 -7.13
CA ARG A 50 -6.58 -0.83 -6.45
C ARG A 50 -8.10 -0.92 -6.60
N VAL A 51 -8.64 -2.11 -6.39
CA VAL A 51 -10.07 -2.33 -6.21
C VAL A 51 -10.35 -2.35 -4.72
N PRO A 52 -11.07 -1.37 -4.15
CA PRO A 52 -11.45 -1.42 -2.75
C PRO A 52 -12.28 -2.67 -2.46
N ALA A 53 -12.02 -3.33 -1.34
CA ALA A 53 -12.83 -4.44 -0.89
C ALA A 53 -14.23 -3.96 -0.47
N ASP A 54 -15.22 -4.85 -0.57
CA ASP A 54 -16.51 -4.64 0.08
C ASP A 54 -16.33 -4.73 1.60
N PHE A 55 -16.87 -3.76 2.33
CA PHE A 55 -16.79 -3.78 3.80
C PHE A 55 -17.60 -4.93 4.42
N MET A 56 -17.12 -5.43 5.56
CA MET A 56 -17.82 -6.49 6.29
C MET A 56 -19.17 -6.00 6.85
N SER A 57 -20.26 -6.71 6.54
CA SER A 57 -21.56 -6.46 7.19
C SER A 57 -21.50 -6.74 8.70
N PHE A 58 -22.19 -5.93 9.51
CA PHE A 58 -22.35 -6.12 10.97
C PHE A 58 -22.79 -7.54 11.39
N ARG A 59 -23.43 -8.29 10.49
CA ARG A 59 -23.79 -9.70 10.73
C ARG A 59 -22.58 -10.62 10.92
N GLY A 60 -21.41 -10.19 10.43
CA GLY A 60 -20.13 -10.89 10.58
C GLY A 60 -19.34 -10.50 11.83
N ALA A 61 -19.81 -9.56 12.67
CA ALA A 61 -19.05 -8.97 13.77
C ALA A 61 -18.41 -10.00 14.72
N GLN A 62 -19.05 -11.16 14.94
CA GLN A 62 -18.48 -12.24 15.76
C GLN A 62 -17.11 -12.75 15.26
N TRP A 63 -16.80 -12.63 13.97
CA TRP A 63 -15.51 -13.01 13.40
C TRP A 63 -14.37 -12.08 13.86
N LEU A 64 -14.68 -10.82 14.16
CA LEU A 64 -13.73 -9.85 14.69
C LEU A 64 -13.28 -10.19 16.13
N GLU A 65 -14.07 -11.01 16.83
CA GLU A 65 -13.84 -11.46 18.21
C GLU A 65 -13.28 -12.89 18.30
N ARG A 66 -12.90 -13.50 17.17
CA ARG A 66 -12.33 -14.85 17.14
C ARG A 66 -11.04 -14.93 17.98
N ALA A 67 -10.83 -16.05 18.66
CA ALA A 67 -9.70 -16.20 19.60
C ALA A 67 -8.35 -16.24 18.87
N GLU A 68 -8.34 -16.76 17.64
CA GLU A 68 -7.17 -16.88 16.77
C GLU A 68 -6.53 -15.52 16.47
N ARG A 69 -7.34 -14.45 16.47
CA ARG A 69 -6.90 -13.07 16.22
C ARG A 69 -5.73 -12.64 17.10
N VAL A 70 -5.67 -13.10 18.35
CA VAL A 70 -4.57 -12.77 19.27
C VAL A 70 -3.24 -13.30 18.75
N ALA A 71 -3.23 -14.53 18.21
CA ALA A 71 -2.02 -15.14 17.66
C ALA A 71 -1.69 -14.61 16.25
N GLU A 72 -2.72 -14.32 15.46
CA GLU A 72 -2.61 -13.88 14.06
C GLU A 72 -2.21 -12.39 13.93
N GLU A 73 -2.77 -11.52 14.77
CA GLU A 73 -2.66 -10.05 14.65
C GLU A 73 -1.93 -9.41 15.83
N ARG A 74 -1.62 -10.17 16.89
CA ARG A 74 -0.80 -9.75 18.05
C ARG A 74 -1.14 -8.33 18.58
N PRO A 75 -2.41 -8.07 18.95
CA PRO A 75 -2.87 -6.73 19.31
C PRO A 75 -2.10 -6.13 20.49
N ASP A 76 -1.62 -6.93 21.43
CA ASP A 76 -0.86 -6.44 22.59
C ASP A 76 0.49 -5.81 22.15
N GLU A 77 1.21 -6.43 21.20
CA GLU A 77 2.45 -5.89 20.64
C GLU A 77 2.21 -4.60 19.83
N VAL A 78 1.03 -4.47 19.21
CA VAL A 78 0.59 -3.26 18.51
C VAL A 78 0.39 -2.12 19.51
N LEU A 79 -0.35 -2.37 20.60
CA LEU A 79 -0.60 -1.39 21.67
C LEU A 79 0.71 -0.95 22.35
N GLU A 80 1.63 -1.88 22.58
CA GLU A 80 2.98 -1.57 23.09
C GLU A 80 3.74 -0.64 22.13
N THR A 81 3.65 -0.89 20.82
CA THR A 81 4.30 -0.06 19.79
C THR A 81 3.70 1.35 19.71
N MET A 82 2.38 1.48 19.92
CA MET A 82 1.72 2.78 20.01
C MET A 82 2.20 3.60 21.22
N GLY A 83 2.66 2.95 22.29
CA GLY A 83 3.21 3.65 23.45
C GLY A 83 2.21 4.64 24.09
N LEU A 84 0.94 4.22 24.18
CA LEU A 84 -0.18 5.01 24.69
C LEU A 84 0.08 5.55 26.11
N GLU A 85 -0.27 6.81 26.34
CA GLU A 85 -0.17 7.48 27.64
C GLU A 85 -1.56 7.77 28.25
N PRO A 86 -1.69 7.75 29.59
CA PRO A 86 -2.89 8.23 30.24
C PRO A 86 -3.23 9.69 29.84
N GLY A 87 -4.41 9.91 29.30
CA GLY A 87 -4.82 11.21 28.77
C GLY A 87 -4.95 11.27 27.25
N ASP A 88 -4.33 10.33 26.53
CA ASP A 88 -4.38 10.32 25.07
C ASP A 88 -5.81 10.22 24.53
N VAL A 89 -6.05 10.95 23.45
CA VAL A 89 -7.26 10.85 22.64
C VAL A 89 -6.95 9.99 21.43
N VAL A 90 -7.60 8.83 21.35
CA VAL A 90 -7.37 7.85 20.27
C VAL A 90 -8.60 7.76 19.38
N ALA A 91 -8.41 7.54 18.08
CA ALA A 91 -9.49 7.17 17.16
C ALA A 91 -9.21 5.81 16.52
N ASP A 92 -10.15 4.88 16.65
CA ASP A 92 -10.20 3.59 15.97
C ASP A 92 -11.12 3.74 14.75
N ILE A 93 -10.54 3.86 13.55
CA ILE A 93 -11.29 4.05 12.30
C ILE A 93 -11.65 2.69 11.73
N GLY A 94 -12.92 2.50 11.39
CA GLY A 94 -13.41 1.18 10.98
C GLY A 94 -13.49 0.22 12.16
N CYS A 95 -13.94 0.71 13.31
CA CYS A 95 -13.72 0.01 14.58
C CYS A 95 -14.50 -1.31 14.72
N GLY A 96 -15.54 -1.55 13.90
CA GLY A 96 -16.34 -2.77 13.94
C GLY A 96 -16.94 -3.02 15.32
N SER A 97 -16.63 -4.18 15.91
CA SER A 97 -17.05 -4.54 17.28
C SER A 97 -16.30 -3.77 18.39
N GLY A 98 -15.42 -2.83 18.04
CA GLY A 98 -14.57 -2.08 18.96
C GLY A 98 -13.44 -2.91 19.56
N TYR A 99 -12.95 -3.92 18.84
CA TYR A 99 -11.92 -4.85 19.34
C TYR A 99 -10.66 -4.13 19.85
N TYR A 100 -10.14 -3.17 19.07
CA TYR A 100 -9.01 -2.33 19.47
C TYR A 100 -9.46 -1.23 20.43
N ALA A 101 -10.56 -0.52 20.14
CA ALA A 101 -11.06 0.54 21.01
C ALA A 101 -11.24 0.13 22.48
N ARG A 102 -11.82 -1.06 22.73
CA ARG A 102 -12.01 -1.61 24.08
C ARG A 102 -10.71 -1.99 24.77
N ARG A 103 -9.68 -2.40 24.01
CA ARG A 103 -8.34 -2.69 24.53
C ARG A 103 -7.54 -1.42 24.82
N ILE A 104 -7.73 -0.37 24.03
CA ILE A 104 -7.02 0.91 24.16
C ILE A 104 -7.57 1.73 25.34
N ALA A 105 -8.89 1.74 25.54
CA ALA A 105 -9.54 2.61 26.53
C ALA A 105 -8.97 2.50 27.97
N PRO A 106 -8.63 1.31 28.51
CA PRO A 106 -7.96 1.20 29.80
C PRO A 106 -6.57 1.85 29.88
N HIS A 107 -5.83 1.95 28.77
CA HIS A 107 -4.47 2.51 28.74
C HIS A 107 -4.48 4.03 28.81
N VAL A 108 -5.52 4.66 28.25
CA VAL A 108 -5.63 6.13 28.17
C VAL A 108 -6.45 6.72 29.31
N ALA A 109 -7.11 5.88 30.11
CA ALA A 109 -7.84 6.29 31.30
C ALA A 109 -6.92 6.93 32.37
N PRO A 110 -7.44 7.80 33.26
CA PRO A 110 -8.84 8.22 33.40
C PRO A 110 -9.19 9.48 32.58
N ALA A 111 -8.23 10.14 31.95
CA ALA A 111 -8.42 11.44 31.30
C ALA A 111 -8.58 11.36 29.77
N GLY A 112 -8.10 10.28 29.16
CA GLY A 112 -8.19 10.02 27.73
C GLY A 112 -9.53 9.42 27.33
N ARG A 113 -9.67 9.18 26.02
CA ARG A 113 -10.87 8.56 25.42
C ARG A 113 -10.51 7.89 24.10
N VAL A 114 -11.37 6.98 23.65
CA VAL A 114 -11.26 6.37 22.33
C VAL A 114 -12.50 6.66 21.50
N TYR A 115 -12.36 7.36 20.38
CA TYR A 115 -13.39 7.47 19.37
C TYR A 115 -13.45 6.18 18.55
N CYS A 116 -14.54 5.45 18.62
CA CYS A 116 -14.80 4.28 17.79
C CYS A 116 -15.62 4.74 16.58
N VAL A 117 -14.99 4.83 15.42
CA VAL A 117 -15.59 5.33 14.19
C VAL A 117 -15.99 4.16 13.29
N ASP A 118 -17.25 4.07 12.90
CA ASP A 118 -17.74 3.11 11.91
C ASP A 118 -18.84 3.74 11.05
N ILE A 119 -19.02 3.26 9.82
CA ILE A 119 -20.10 3.71 8.93
C ILE A 119 -21.43 2.97 9.20
N GLN A 120 -21.36 1.83 9.88
CA GLN A 120 -22.52 1.00 10.23
C GLN A 120 -22.98 1.33 11.66
N PRO A 121 -24.18 1.91 11.84
CA PRO A 121 -24.70 2.17 13.19
C PRO A 121 -24.84 0.90 14.02
N GLU A 122 -25.10 -0.25 13.40
CA GLU A 122 -25.18 -1.55 14.06
C GLU A 122 -23.85 -2.01 14.66
N MET A 123 -22.71 -1.68 14.04
CA MET A 123 -21.38 -1.97 14.60
C MET A 123 -21.14 -1.17 15.88
N LEU A 124 -21.55 0.10 15.88
CA LEU A 124 -21.45 0.96 17.07
C LEU A 124 -22.34 0.47 18.22
N ASP A 125 -23.52 -0.08 17.94
CA ASP A 125 -24.38 -0.71 18.94
C ASP A 125 -23.75 -1.99 19.51
N ILE A 126 -23.20 -2.85 18.65
CA ILE A 126 -22.47 -4.06 19.07
C ILE A 126 -21.28 -3.69 19.97
N MET A 127 -20.50 -2.69 19.57
CA MET A 127 -19.36 -2.23 20.36
C MET A 127 -19.80 -1.74 21.75
N ARG A 128 -20.88 -0.93 21.84
CA ARG A 128 -21.42 -0.46 23.13
C ARG A 128 -21.79 -1.61 24.05
N ASP A 129 -22.47 -2.61 23.50
CA ASP A 129 -22.89 -3.79 24.26
C ASP A 129 -21.68 -4.59 24.78
N LEU A 130 -20.64 -4.77 23.95
CA LEU A 130 -19.41 -5.46 24.36
C LEU A 130 -18.61 -4.67 25.39
N ALA A 131 -18.46 -3.35 25.21
CA ALA A 131 -17.79 -2.48 26.17
C ALA A 131 -18.49 -2.51 27.54
N ALA A 132 -19.83 -2.47 27.56
CA ALA A 132 -20.62 -2.59 28.78
C ALA A 132 -20.48 -3.96 29.46
N GLN A 133 -20.42 -5.05 28.68
CA GLN A 133 -20.20 -6.40 29.21
C GLN A 133 -18.82 -6.55 29.87
N GLU A 134 -17.81 -5.88 29.33
CA GLU A 134 -16.44 -5.90 29.85
C GLU A 134 -16.19 -4.86 30.95
N GLY A 135 -17.14 -3.95 31.19
CA GLY A 135 -16.99 -2.86 32.14
C GLY A 135 -15.96 -1.82 31.70
N VAL A 136 -15.80 -1.63 30.40
CA VAL A 136 -14.87 -0.66 29.80
C VAL A 136 -15.60 0.65 29.51
N ASP A 137 -15.19 1.72 30.18
CA ASP A 137 -15.65 3.08 29.92
C ASP A 137 -14.69 3.82 28.97
N GLY A 138 -15.05 5.04 28.55
CA GLY A 138 -14.16 5.91 27.77
C GLY A 138 -14.15 5.65 26.26
N VAL A 139 -14.94 4.69 25.77
CA VAL A 139 -15.17 4.48 24.33
C VAL A 139 -16.36 5.33 23.87
N VAL A 140 -16.13 6.20 22.90
CA VAL A 140 -17.09 7.16 22.35
C VAL A 140 -17.44 6.76 20.91
N PRO A 141 -18.70 6.39 20.63
CA PRO A 141 -19.12 6.02 19.29
C PRO A 141 -19.22 7.25 18.39
N VAL A 142 -18.73 7.13 17.15
CA VAL A 142 -18.81 8.16 16.11
C VAL A 142 -19.29 7.50 14.82
N LEU A 143 -20.36 8.04 14.23
CA LEU A 143 -20.84 7.59 12.93
C LEU A 143 -20.06 8.33 11.84
N GLY A 144 -19.18 7.61 11.14
CA GLY A 144 -18.43 8.12 10.00
C GLY A 144 -19.23 8.05 8.69
N THR A 145 -18.62 8.51 7.60
CA THR A 145 -19.05 8.27 6.22
C THR A 145 -17.89 7.65 5.43
N PRO A 146 -18.11 7.13 4.21
CA PRO A 146 -17.03 6.59 3.39
C PRO A 146 -15.88 7.57 3.09
N ASP A 147 -16.13 8.87 3.23
CA ASP A 147 -15.24 9.98 2.86
C ASP A 147 -14.84 10.89 4.05
N ASP A 148 -15.42 10.71 5.25
CA ASP A 148 -15.13 11.55 6.42
C ASP A 148 -15.22 10.73 7.73
N PRO A 149 -14.18 10.73 8.59
CA PRO A 149 -14.24 10.06 9.89
C PRO A 149 -15.16 10.77 10.90
N ASN A 150 -15.62 12.00 10.61
CA ASN A 150 -16.44 12.84 11.48
C ASN A 150 -15.82 13.10 12.88
N LEU A 151 -14.49 13.22 12.91
CA LEU A 151 -13.71 13.47 14.11
C LEU A 151 -13.47 14.97 14.36
N PRO A 152 -13.28 15.40 15.62
CA PRO A 152 -12.85 16.77 15.91
C PRO A 152 -11.49 17.07 15.30
N ALA A 153 -11.25 18.33 14.94
CA ALA A 153 -10.00 18.78 14.34
C ALA A 153 -8.92 19.04 15.41
N GLY A 154 -7.69 18.56 15.17
CA GLY A 154 -6.51 18.89 15.97
C GLY A 154 -6.46 18.34 17.40
N ASP A 155 -7.31 17.35 17.73
CA ASP A 155 -7.51 16.85 19.10
C ASP A 155 -7.15 15.36 19.27
N VAL A 156 -6.70 14.67 18.22
CA VAL A 156 -6.43 13.21 18.25
C VAL A 156 -4.93 12.92 18.29
N ASP A 157 -4.47 12.27 19.34
CA ASP A 157 -3.07 11.89 19.57
C ASP A 157 -2.68 10.62 18.80
N TRP A 158 -3.61 9.66 18.69
CA TRP A 158 -3.42 8.43 17.92
C TRP A 158 -4.62 8.12 17.05
N ILE A 159 -4.36 7.75 15.80
CA ILE A 159 -5.34 7.07 14.94
C ILE A 159 -4.87 5.63 14.76
N ILE A 160 -5.77 4.66 14.86
CA ILE A 160 -5.53 3.28 14.47
C ILE A 160 -6.50 2.89 13.34
N LEU A 161 -5.97 2.21 12.32
CA LEU A 161 -6.74 1.55 11.28
C LEU A 161 -6.26 0.11 11.24
N ALA A 162 -7.11 -0.84 11.63
CA ALA A 162 -6.76 -2.25 11.61
C ALA A 162 -7.59 -2.99 10.56
N ASP A 163 -6.95 -3.39 9.47
CA ASP A 163 -7.55 -4.17 8.37
C ASP A 163 -8.82 -3.52 7.78
N VAL A 164 -8.77 -2.21 7.53
CA VAL A 164 -9.92 -1.46 6.97
C VAL A 164 -9.53 -0.49 5.85
N TYR A 165 -8.27 -0.13 5.71
CA TYR A 165 -7.86 0.87 4.73
C TYR A 165 -8.09 0.37 3.29
N HIS A 166 -7.92 -0.93 3.08
CA HIS A 166 -8.25 -1.60 1.82
C HIS A 166 -9.74 -1.54 1.43
N GLU A 167 -10.66 -1.27 2.36
CA GLU A 167 -12.10 -1.08 2.11
C GLU A 167 -12.46 0.36 1.67
N MET A 168 -11.54 1.32 1.87
CA MET A 168 -11.83 2.73 1.61
C MET A 168 -11.87 3.02 0.11
N SER A 169 -13.04 3.50 -0.36
CA SER A 169 -13.26 3.88 -1.76
C SER A 169 -12.91 5.33 -2.07
N ASP A 170 -13.08 6.24 -1.11
CA ASP A 170 -12.60 7.63 -1.18
C ASP A 170 -11.51 7.86 -0.12
N TYR A 171 -10.39 7.15 -0.30
CA TYR A 171 -9.28 7.23 0.65
C TYR A 171 -8.67 8.64 0.71
N GLU A 172 -8.74 9.44 -0.37
CA GLU A 172 -8.18 10.79 -0.39
C GLU A 172 -8.93 11.70 0.59
N ALA A 173 -10.27 11.69 0.55
CA ALA A 173 -11.09 12.46 1.48
C ALA A 173 -10.94 11.96 2.93
N MET A 174 -10.96 10.64 3.13
CA MET A 174 -10.78 10.04 4.46
C MET A 174 -9.42 10.40 5.08
N LEU A 175 -8.33 10.30 4.30
CA LEU A 175 -6.98 10.70 4.73
C LEU A 175 -6.91 12.20 5.04
N ALA A 176 -7.60 13.05 4.27
CA ALA A 176 -7.67 14.48 4.55
C ALA A 176 -8.39 14.78 5.88
N GLY A 177 -9.50 14.09 6.16
CA GLY A 177 -10.23 14.18 7.43
C GLY A 177 -9.37 13.73 8.61
N MET A 178 -8.75 12.55 8.51
CA MET A 178 -7.82 12.04 9.53
C MET A 178 -6.67 13.01 9.79
N ARG A 179 -6.06 13.56 8.74
CA ARG A 179 -4.96 14.53 8.86
C ARG A 179 -5.40 15.81 9.57
N ALA A 180 -6.62 16.26 9.35
CA ALA A 180 -7.20 17.43 10.03
C ALA A 180 -7.50 17.15 11.51
N SER A 181 -7.81 15.91 11.87
CA SER A 181 -8.09 15.49 13.25
C SER A 181 -6.86 15.29 14.12
N LEU A 182 -5.71 14.96 13.53
CA LEU A 182 -4.47 14.76 14.28
C LEU A 182 -4.03 16.04 15.01
N ALA A 183 -3.82 15.90 16.32
CA ALA A 183 -3.15 16.89 17.16
C ALA A 183 -1.68 17.07 16.74
N PRO A 184 -1.02 18.20 17.09
CA PRO A 184 0.43 18.29 17.02
C PRO A 184 1.08 17.19 17.87
N GLY A 185 1.95 16.40 17.26
CA GLY A 185 2.58 15.22 17.88
C GLY A 185 1.84 13.92 17.56
N GLY A 186 0.66 14.03 16.96
CA GLY A 186 -0.22 12.90 16.69
C GLY A 186 0.34 11.94 15.65
N ARG A 187 -0.03 10.67 15.80
CA ARG A 187 0.47 9.57 14.97
C ARG A 187 -0.66 8.67 14.48
N VAL A 188 -0.36 7.90 13.45
CA VAL A 188 -1.24 6.86 12.93
C VAL A 188 -0.56 5.51 13.00
N ALA A 189 -1.24 4.50 13.53
CA ALA A 189 -0.92 3.09 13.43
C ALA A 189 -1.83 2.46 12.36
N LEU A 190 -1.27 2.14 11.19
CA LEU A 190 -2.00 1.45 10.13
C LEU A 190 -1.53 -0.01 10.10
N LEU A 191 -2.48 -0.93 10.24
CA LEU A 191 -2.28 -2.36 10.09
C LEU A 191 -2.98 -2.84 8.83
N GLU A 192 -2.22 -3.48 7.95
CA GLU A 192 -2.74 -4.03 6.69
C GLU A 192 -2.08 -5.35 6.34
N TYR A 193 -2.84 -6.30 5.79
CA TYR A 193 -2.31 -7.58 5.38
C TYR A 193 -1.35 -7.45 4.19
N ARG A 194 -0.29 -8.26 4.23
CA ARG A 194 0.82 -8.19 3.27
C ARG A 194 0.50 -8.89 1.95
N VAL A 195 1.08 -8.37 0.89
CA VAL A 195 1.00 -8.92 -0.48
C VAL A 195 2.30 -9.64 -0.87
N GLU A 196 3.43 -9.27 -0.27
CA GLU A 196 4.76 -9.43 -0.86
C GLU A 196 5.37 -10.84 -0.66
N ASP A 197 5.20 -11.41 0.53
CA ASP A 197 5.86 -12.66 0.95
C ASP A 197 4.92 -13.89 0.90
N GLY A 198 3.64 -13.67 0.61
CA GLY A 198 2.62 -14.71 0.50
C GLY A 198 1.95 -15.09 1.82
N THR A 199 2.29 -14.45 2.95
CA THR A 199 1.56 -14.67 4.22
C THR A 199 0.08 -14.31 4.09
N GLY A 200 -0.25 -13.30 3.28
CA GLY A 200 -1.62 -12.90 2.95
C GLY A 200 -2.30 -13.75 1.86
N ASP A 201 -1.66 -14.75 1.25
CA ASP A 201 -2.23 -15.51 0.11
C ASP A 201 -3.51 -16.30 0.48
N HIS A 202 -3.81 -16.45 1.78
CA HIS A 202 -5.02 -17.08 2.30
C HIS A 202 -6.26 -16.15 2.29
N LEU A 203 -6.06 -14.85 2.08
CA LEU A 203 -7.11 -13.84 2.00
C LEU A 203 -7.54 -13.60 0.56
N LYS A 204 -8.70 -12.98 0.39
CA LYS A 204 -9.08 -12.39 -0.90
C LYS A 204 -8.05 -11.31 -1.26
N ALA A 205 -7.71 -11.20 -2.53
CA ALA A 205 -6.60 -10.35 -2.97
C ALA A 205 -6.83 -8.85 -2.71
N ASP A 206 -8.09 -8.41 -2.66
CA ASP A 206 -8.53 -7.04 -2.33
C ASP A 206 -8.47 -6.72 -0.83
N HIS A 207 -8.17 -7.69 0.04
CA HIS A 207 -8.02 -7.50 1.50
C HIS A 207 -6.55 -7.42 1.94
N ALA A 208 -5.64 -7.09 1.02
CA ALA A 208 -4.22 -6.96 1.30
C ALA A 208 -3.64 -5.82 0.46
N MET A 209 -2.67 -5.10 1.02
CA MET A 209 -2.00 -4.00 0.33
C MET A 209 -0.49 -4.14 0.46
N SER A 210 0.24 -3.79 -0.60
CA SER A 210 1.69 -3.71 -0.53
C SER A 210 2.14 -2.41 0.16
N VAL A 211 3.33 -2.42 0.74
CA VAL A 211 4.00 -1.20 1.25
C VAL A 211 4.06 -0.12 0.18
N ARG A 212 4.27 -0.52 -1.07
CA ARG A 212 4.34 0.41 -2.20
C ARG A 212 2.99 1.09 -2.45
N GLN A 213 1.88 0.34 -2.41
CA GLN A 213 0.53 0.89 -2.59
C GLN A 213 0.18 1.86 -1.47
N VAL A 214 0.34 1.42 -0.20
CA VAL A 214 0.07 2.25 0.98
C VAL A 214 0.86 3.56 0.92
N LEU A 215 2.18 3.50 0.71
CA LEU A 215 2.99 4.73 0.69
C LEU A 215 2.74 5.60 -0.54
N ALA A 216 2.27 5.02 -1.66
CA ALA A 216 1.87 5.79 -2.83
C ALA A 216 0.58 6.60 -2.60
N GLU A 217 -0.33 6.12 -1.75
CA GLU A 217 -1.57 6.83 -1.37
C GLU A 217 -1.34 7.82 -0.21
N TRP A 218 -0.59 7.41 0.83
CA TRP A 218 -0.45 8.20 2.08
C TRP A 218 0.52 9.38 1.99
N LEU A 219 1.67 9.23 1.34
CA LEU A 219 2.68 10.30 1.29
C LEU A 219 2.17 11.57 0.58
N PRO A 220 1.53 11.50 -0.60
CA PRO A 220 0.94 12.67 -1.25
C PRO A 220 -0.24 13.27 -0.47
N ALA A 221 -0.95 12.47 0.33
CA ALA A 221 -2.02 12.94 1.21
C ALA A 221 -1.51 13.78 2.40
N GLY A 222 -0.19 13.98 2.51
CA GLY A 222 0.42 14.84 3.52
C GLY A 222 0.84 14.10 4.79
N PHE A 223 1.07 12.79 4.71
CA PHE A 223 1.66 12.00 5.79
C PHE A 223 3.15 11.73 5.54
N ALA A 224 3.88 11.42 6.61
CA ALA A 224 5.26 10.96 6.56
C ALA A 224 5.41 9.68 7.39
N LEU A 225 6.17 8.73 6.86
CA LEU A 225 6.50 7.48 7.54
C LEU A 225 7.51 7.73 8.66
N VAL A 226 7.19 7.27 9.86
CA VAL A 226 8.04 7.34 11.06
C VAL A 226 8.68 5.99 11.33
N ASP A 227 7.92 4.90 11.16
CA ASP A 227 8.41 3.54 11.32
C ASP A 227 7.58 2.53 10.51
N LEU A 228 8.15 1.36 10.27
CA LEU A 228 7.49 0.23 9.60
C LEU A 228 7.96 -1.06 10.25
N HIS A 229 7.04 -1.76 10.91
CA HIS A 229 7.34 -2.96 11.70
C HIS A 229 6.91 -4.25 10.99
N GLU A 230 7.70 -5.31 11.21
CA GLU A 230 7.55 -6.61 10.55
C GLU A 230 7.18 -7.75 11.52
N PHE A 231 7.02 -7.46 12.82
CA PHE A 231 6.81 -8.50 13.84
C PHE A 231 5.45 -9.21 13.75
N LEU A 232 4.47 -8.59 13.09
CA LEU A 232 3.16 -9.17 12.86
C LEU A 232 3.25 -10.34 11.86
N PRO A 233 2.62 -11.51 12.14
CA PRO A 233 2.72 -12.70 11.30
C PRO A 233 2.33 -12.50 9.84
N GLY A 234 1.32 -11.67 9.56
CA GLY A 234 0.75 -11.51 8.21
C GLY A 234 0.44 -10.08 7.80
N GLN A 235 0.77 -9.08 8.63
CA GLN A 235 0.41 -7.68 8.43
C GLN A 235 1.64 -6.77 8.50
N HIS A 236 1.63 -5.66 7.79
CA HIS A 236 2.53 -4.54 8.08
C HIS A 236 1.94 -3.72 9.24
N LEU A 237 2.81 -3.11 10.05
CA LEU A 237 2.41 -2.03 10.95
C LEU A 237 3.19 -0.77 10.57
N PHE A 238 2.49 0.19 9.95
CA PHE A 238 3.05 1.49 9.62
C PHE A 238 2.78 2.47 10.76
N ILE A 239 3.83 3.19 11.19
CA ILE A 239 3.69 4.35 12.05
C ILE A 239 3.88 5.59 11.19
N LEU A 240 2.83 6.40 11.04
CA LEU A 240 2.84 7.64 10.27
C LEU A 240 2.57 8.84 11.15
N THR A 241 2.90 10.02 10.66
CA THR A 241 2.50 11.31 11.24
C THR A 241 2.21 12.30 10.11
N ARG A 242 1.73 13.50 10.43
CA ARG A 242 1.60 14.56 9.43
C ARG A 242 2.99 14.96 8.90
N ALA A 243 3.11 15.13 7.58
CA ALA A 243 4.37 15.49 6.96
C ALA A 243 4.90 16.87 7.39
N ASP A 244 3.99 17.78 7.75
CA ASP A 244 4.30 19.14 8.22
C ASP A 244 4.54 19.25 9.73
N ASP A 245 4.41 18.14 10.47
CA ASP A 245 4.56 18.13 11.92
C ASP A 245 6.02 17.92 12.34
N ALA A 246 6.61 18.99 12.87
CA ALA A 246 7.98 19.00 13.39
C ALA A 246 8.10 18.55 14.85
N THR A 247 6.98 18.30 15.55
CA THR A 247 6.98 17.93 16.97
C THR A 247 7.24 16.45 17.19
N VAL A 248 6.90 15.58 16.23
CA VAL A 248 7.22 14.14 16.31
C VAL A 248 8.73 13.95 16.13
N PRO A 249 9.45 13.47 17.16
CA PRO A 249 10.91 13.35 17.13
C PRO A 249 11.37 12.22 16.19
N GLY A 250 12.64 12.29 15.78
CA GLY A 250 13.30 11.24 14.99
C GLY A 250 13.36 11.51 13.49
N ALA A 251 14.34 10.89 12.83
CA ALA A 251 14.47 10.96 11.38
C ALA A 251 13.31 10.22 10.71
N ARG A 252 12.61 10.93 9.82
CA ARG A 252 11.58 10.35 8.95
C ARG A 252 12.18 9.27 8.06
N VAL A 253 11.41 8.23 7.81
CA VAL A 253 11.79 7.13 6.92
C VAL A 253 11.56 7.59 5.48
N GLN A 254 12.59 7.52 4.64
CA GLN A 254 12.45 7.84 3.23
C GLN A 254 11.97 6.60 2.47
N SER A 255 10.84 6.71 1.79
CA SER A 255 10.37 5.70 0.83
C SER A 255 10.95 6.00 -0.54
N VAL A 256 11.62 5.03 -1.16
CA VAL A 256 12.26 5.20 -2.46
C VAL A 256 12.13 3.93 -3.31
N ASP A 257 11.96 4.10 -4.61
CA ASP A 257 11.99 2.98 -5.57
C ASP A 257 13.42 2.44 -5.72
N LEU A 258 13.59 1.13 -5.86
CA LEU A 258 14.91 0.49 -5.98
C LEU A 258 15.77 1.12 -7.09
N PHE A 259 15.20 1.41 -8.26
CA PHE A 259 15.96 1.98 -9.37
C PHE A 259 16.36 3.44 -9.10
N ASP A 260 15.47 4.22 -8.48
CA ASP A 260 15.78 5.59 -8.04
C ASP A 260 16.87 5.60 -6.96
N ALA A 261 16.77 4.67 -6.00
CA ALA A 261 17.75 4.53 -4.93
C ALA A 261 19.14 4.19 -5.48
N MET A 262 19.23 3.26 -6.44
CA MET A 262 20.47 2.94 -7.14
C MET A 262 20.99 4.11 -7.96
N ALA A 263 20.14 4.78 -8.73
CA ALA A 263 20.53 5.91 -9.59
C ALA A 263 21.05 7.12 -8.77
N ARG A 264 20.49 7.35 -7.59
CA ARG A 264 20.91 8.39 -6.63
C ARG A 264 22.11 7.97 -5.77
N GLY A 265 22.59 6.73 -5.90
CA GLY A 265 23.68 6.19 -5.09
C GLY A 265 23.33 6.04 -3.60
N LEU A 266 22.04 5.91 -3.27
CA LEU A 266 21.57 5.69 -1.90
C LEU A 266 21.79 4.24 -1.44
N VAL A 267 21.76 3.30 -2.39
CA VAL A 267 21.96 1.89 -2.14
C VAL A 267 22.86 1.26 -3.21
N GLU A 268 23.55 0.19 -2.80
CA GLU A 268 24.14 -0.79 -3.71
C GLU A 268 23.27 -2.04 -3.69
N ALA A 269 22.97 -2.61 -4.86
CA ALA A 269 22.12 -3.79 -4.98
C ALA A 269 22.75 -4.82 -5.93
N GLU A 270 22.88 -6.05 -5.46
CA GLU A 270 23.35 -7.19 -6.23
C GLU A 270 22.25 -8.26 -6.30
N VAL A 271 21.79 -8.58 -7.51
CA VAL A 271 20.71 -9.56 -7.70
C VAL A 271 21.27 -10.94 -8.03
N ARG A 272 20.73 -11.94 -7.35
CA ARG A 272 21.12 -13.34 -7.41
C ARG A 272 19.89 -14.22 -7.65
N GLY A 273 20.02 -15.24 -8.47
CA GLY A 273 18.94 -16.17 -8.81
C GLY A 273 19.42 -17.61 -8.84
N ARG A 274 18.74 -18.47 -8.09
CA ARG A 274 19.07 -19.90 -7.97
C ARG A 274 18.02 -20.80 -8.59
N ASP A 275 16.75 -20.49 -8.38
CA ASP A 275 15.61 -21.26 -8.86
C ASP A 275 14.71 -20.42 -9.78
N ALA A 276 13.54 -20.95 -10.16
CA ALA A 276 12.58 -20.29 -11.05
C ALA A 276 11.45 -19.56 -10.29
N SER A 277 11.49 -19.53 -8.97
CA SER A 277 10.40 -19.07 -8.10
C SER A 277 10.75 -17.87 -7.21
N SER A 278 12.04 -17.56 -7.08
CA SER A 278 12.51 -16.45 -6.28
C SER A 278 13.83 -15.88 -6.79
N VAL A 279 14.06 -14.61 -6.45
CA VAL A 279 15.36 -13.94 -6.59
C VAL A 279 15.76 -13.33 -5.26
N THR A 280 17.05 -13.19 -5.03
CA THR A 280 17.60 -12.51 -3.85
C THR A 280 18.30 -11.24 -4.29
N ILE A 281 17.91 -10.11 -3.73
CA ILE A 281 18.60 -8.83 -3.89
C ILE A 281 19.39 -8.59 -2.61
N ASN A 282 20.71 -8.65 -2.69
CA ASN A 282 21.58 -8.21 -1.60
C ASN A 282 21.68 -6.68 -1.69
N VAL A 283 21.06 -5.98 -0.75
CA VAL A 283 21.00 -4.52 -0.74
C VAL A 283 21.80 -3.98 0.44
N ARG A 284 22.63 -2.98 0.17
CA ARG A 284 23.39 -2.24 1.18
C ARG A 284 23.00 -0.77 1.15
N ASN A 285 22.67 -0.22 2.32
CA ASN A 285 22.44 1.22 2.47
C ASN A 285 23.76 1.99 2.47
N LEU A 286 23.86 3.01 1.63
CA LEU A 286 25.03 3.90 1.52
C LEU A 286 24.73 5.33 1.99
N SER A 287 23.46 5.61 2.30
CA SER A 287 22.99 6.98 2.54
C SER A 287 23.13 7.45 3.99
N GLY A 288 23.23 6.52 4.94
CA GLY A 288 23.11 6.79 6.38
C GLY A 288 21.72 7.26 6.82
N ALA A 289 20.74 7.31 5.90
CA ALA A 289 19.35 7.61 6.20
C ALA A 289 18.56 6.32 6.43
N ARG A 290 17.44 6.41 7.17
CA ARG A 290 16.47 5.32 7.28
C ARG A 290 15.70 5.21 5.97
N LEU A 291 15.87 4.11 5.24
CA LEU A 291 15.20 3.89 3.97
C LEU A 291 14.20 2.74 4.06
N VAL A 292 13.06 2.91 3.38
CA VAL A 292 12.24 1.80 2.89
C VAL A 292 12.41 1.80 1.38
N VAL A 293 13.05 0.75 0.86
CA VAL A 293 13.24 0.58 -0.59
C VAL A 293 12.14 -0.34 -1.10
N THR A 294 11.41 0.09 -2.12
CA THR A 294 10.35 -0.71 -2.75
C THR A 294 10.76 -1.17 -4.14
N SER A 295 10.24 -2.31 -4.60
CA SER A 295 10.30 -2.73 -6.00
C SER A 295 8.89 -2.95 -6.54
N PRO A 296 8.62 -2.58 -7.80
CA PRO A 296 7.33 -2.81 -8.41
C PRO A 296 7.15 -4.28 -8.84
N VAL A 297 5.90 -4.75 -8.81
CA VAL A 297 5.46 -5.93 -9.55
C VAL A 297 5.84 -5.83 -11.02
N GLY A 298 6.21 -6.95 -11.65
CA GLY A 298 6.63 -6.98 -13.04
C GLY A 298 8.07 -6.53 -13.31
N MET A 299 8.85 -6.21 -12.27
CA MET A 299 10.31 -6.03 -12.40
C MET A 299 10.92 -7.34 -12.91
N SER A 300 11.69 -7.25 -14.00
CA SER A 300 12.33 -8.41 -14.62
C SER A 300 13.76 -8.61 -14.13
N PHE A 301 14.26 -9.84 -14.19
CA PHE A 301 15.60 -10.23 -13.77
C PHE A 301 16.23 -11.10 -14.85
N VAL A 302 17.25 -10.56 -15.51
CA VAL A 302 17.82 -11.19 -16.71
C VAL A 302 19.26 -11.58 -16.44
N ALA A 303 19.59 -12.86 -16.64
CA ALA A 303 20.97 -13.32 -16.60
C ALA A 303 21.75 -12.85 -17.85
N PRO A 304 23.07 -12.66 -17.73
CA PRO A 304 23.93 -12.49 -18.88
C PRO A 304 23.69 -13.59 -19.92
N GLU A 305 23.67 -13.20 -21.20
CA GLU A 305 23.43 -14.10 -22.35
C GLU A 305 22.01 -14.69 -22.41
N GLY A 306 21.06 -14.18 -21.60
CA GLY A 306 19.64 -14.57 -21.67
C GLY A 306 19.34 -15.98 -21.15
N ARG A 307 20.27 -16.58 -20.38
CA ARG A 307 20.14 -17.96 -19.87
C ARG A 307 19.08 -18.12 -18.77
N ARG A 308 18.59 -17.01 -18.21
CA ARG A 308 17.52 -16.94 -17.22
C ARG A 308 16.79 -15.61 -17.39
N ASP A 309 15.47 -15.68 -17.43
CA ASP A 309 14.59 -14.51 -17.51
C ASP A 309 13.42 -14.74 -16.55
N MET A 310 13.39 -13.94 -15.49
CA MET A 310 12.42 -14.04 -14.41
C MET A 310 11.68 -12.72 -14.25
N VAL A 311 10.49 -12.78 -13.68
CA VAL A 311 9.67 -11.59 -13.42
C VAL A 311 9.09 -11.64 -12.01
N ALA A 312 9.17 -10.51 -11.30
CA ALA A 312 8.62 -10.34 -9.97
C ALA A 312 7.10 -10.48 -10.01
N ARG A 313 6.57 -11.34 -9.14
CA ARG A 313 5.13 -11.63 -9.08
C ARG A 313 4.33 -10.56 -8.35
N ARG A 314 4.99 -9.82 -7.48
CA ARG A 314 4.39 -8.83 -6.58
C ARG A 314 5.32 -7.64 -6.43
N ASP A 315 4.76 -6.55 -5.93
CA ASP A 315 5.52 -5.53 -5.27
C ASP A 315 6.36 -6.18 -4.16
N GLY A 316 7.48 -5.55 -3.88
CA GLY A 316 8.32 -5.94 -2.77
C GLY A 316 8.82 -4.72 -2.05
N TRP A 317 9.40 -4.95 -0.88
CA TRP A 317 10.06 -3.91 -0.12
C TRP A 317 11.13 -4.48 0.82
N VAL A 318 12.04 -3.62 1.25
CA VAL A 318 13.00 -3.91 2.32
C VAL A 318 13.24 -2.67 3.18
N ARG A 319 13.35 -2.89 4.49
CA ARG A 319 13.71 -1.89 5.49
C ARG A 319 15.22 -1.82 5.65
N LEU A 320 15.83 -0.66 5.40
CA LEU A 320 17.27 -0.43 5.53
C LEU A 320 17.53 0.66 6.58
N PHE A 321 17.31 0.34 7.86
CA PHE A 321 17.53 1.30 8.96
C PHE A 321 18.90 1.18 9.58
N ASP A 322 19.53 0.02 9.42
CA ASP A 322 20.87 -0.28 9.91
C ASP A 322 21.85 -0.29 8.71
N ASP A 323 23.14 -0.14 9.00
CA ASP A 323 24.19 -0.10 7.96
C ASP A 323 24.62 -1.48 7.44
N GLU A 324 23.96 -2.55 7.91
CA GLU A 324 24.27 -3.93 7.53
C GLU A 324 23.63 -4.30 6.18
N PRO A 325 24.35 -5.01 5.31
CA PRO A 325 23.76 -5.57 4.10
C PRO A 325 22.62 -6.53 4.43
N LEU A 326 21.53 -6.43 3.67
CA LEU A 326 20.35 -7.28 3.82
C LEU A 326 20.10 -8.09 2.57
N ALA A 327 19.83 -9.39 2.75
CA ALA A 327 19.39 -10.29 1.69
C ALA A 327 17.87 -10.23 1.60
N TRP A 328 17.36 -9.54 0.59
CA TRP A 328 15.94 -9.36 0.34
C TRP A 328 15.45 -10.38 -0.68
N GLN A 329 14.59 -11.29 -0.26
CA GLN A 329 14.00 -12.31 -1.14
C GLN A 329 12.73 -11.79 -1.80
N LEU A 330 12.65 -11.91 -3.12
CA LEU A 330 11.48 -11.58 -3.92
C LEU A 330 10.89 -12.82 -4.57
N ARG A 331 9.55 -12.90 -4.55
CA ARG A 331 8.79 -13.92 -5.26
C ARG A 331 8.79 -13.60 -6.76
N ALA A 332 9.17 -14.57 -7.58
CA ALA A 332 9.26 -14.42 -9.02
C ALA A 332 8.73 -15.68 -9.73
N VAL A 333 8.57 -15.61 -11.05
CA VAL A 333 8.30 -16.75 -11.93
C VAL A 333 9.23 -16.69 -13.14
N GLY A 334 9.54 -17.86 -13.71
CA GLY A 334 10.30 -17.95 -14.95
C GLY A 334 9.44 -17.55 -16.14
N ARG A 335 9.98 -16.76 -17.08
CA ARG A 335 9.27 -16.41 -18.32
C ARG A 335 9.39 -17.49 -19.40
N GLN A 336 10.35 -18.40 -19.25
CA GLN A 336 10.64 -19.50 -20.16
C GLN A 336 10.30 -20.84 -19.51
N ARG A 337 9.91 -21.84 -20.30
CA ARG A 337 9.67 -23.22 -19.82
C ARG A 337 10.97 -24.00 -19.62
N ASP A 338 11.89 -23.90 -20.59
CA ASP A 338 13.14 -24.65 -20.59
C ASP A 338 14.26 -23.95 -19.81
N LEU A 339 13.95 -23.39 -18.64
CA LEU A 339 14.98 -22.81 -17.79
C LEU A 339 15.97 -23.91 -17.40
N PRO A 340 17.29 -23.67 -17.55
CA PRO A 340 18.28 -24.66 -17.18
C PRO A 340 18.09 -25.07 -15.71
N PRO A 341 18.17 -26.39 -15.41
CA PRO A 341 17.90 -26.91 -14.08
C PRO A 341 18.82 -26.24 -13.04
N SER A 342 18.30 -26.10 -11.81
CA SER A 342 18.98 -25.41 -10.71
C SER A 342 20.43 -25.91 -10.56
N GLY A 343 21.40 -25.01 -10.62
CA GLY A 343 22.81 -25.37 -10.57
C GLY A 343 23.63 -24.40 -9.72
N ALA A 344 23.95 -23.24 -10.28
CA ALA A 344 24.75 -22.20 -9.63
C ALA A 344 23.92 -20.94 -9.40
N ASP A 345 24.29 -20.18 -8.37
CA ASP A 345 23.70 -18.88 -8.08
C ASP A 345 24.15 -17.85 -9.14
N GLU A 346 23.25 -17.45 -10.02
CA GLU A 346 23.55 -16.59 -11.16
C GLU A 346 23.35 -15.12 -10.80
N THR A 347 24.27 -14.26 -11.25
CA THR A 347 24.06 -12.81 -11.21
C THR A 347 22.99 -12.43 -12.23
N LEU A 348 22.00 -11.66 -11.80
CA LEU A 348 20.92 -11.14 -12.64
C LEU A 348 21.00 -9.62 -12.72
N VAL A 349 20.53 -9.08 -13.84
CA VAL A 349 20.35 -7.64 -14.03
C VAL A 349 18.87 -7.32 -13.81
N PRO A 350 18.52 -6.49 -12.80
CA PRO A 350 17.16 -6.03 -12.61
C PRO A 350 16.79 -5.02 -13.71
N VAL A 351 15.57 -5.15 -14.23
CA VAL A 351 15.03 -4.31 -15.30
C VAL A 351 13.65 -3.81 -14.87
N PRO A 352 13.37 -2.50 -14.93
CA PRO A 352 12.08 -1.96 -14.50
C PRO A 352 10.93 -2.44 -15.41
N PRO A 353 9.69 -2.47 -14.88
CA PRO A 353 8.50 -2.75 -15.70
C PRO A 353 8.37 -1.78 -16.89
N GLY A 354 7.63 -2.19 -17.92
CA GLY A 354 7.27 -1.33 -19.05
C GLY A 354 8.05 -1.55 -20.35
N GLN A 355 9.13 -2.35 -20.36
CA GLN A 355 9.74 -2.78 -21.64
C GLN A 355 8.81 -3.72 -22.43
N ASN A 356 8.01 -4.52 -21.72
CA ASN A 356 6.95 -5.34 -22.26
C ASN A 356 5.63 -4.92 -21.57
N PRO A 357 4.80 -4.07 -22.22
CA PRO A 357 3.55 -3.57 -21.64
C PRO A 357 2.55 -4.68 -21.33
N GLN A 358 2.49 -5.73 -22.15
CA GLN A 358 1.58 -6.85 -21.98
C GLN A 358 1.96 -7.69 -20.76
N LEU A 359 3.25 -8.00 -20.60
CA LEU A 359 3.76 -8.66 -19.40
C LEU A 359 3.53 -7.80 -18.15
N SER A 360 3.73 -6.49 -18.26
CA SER A 360 3.52 -5.57 -17.13
C SER A 360 2.04 -5.57 -16.71
N ALA A 361 1.11 -5.53 -17.67
CA ALA A 361 -0.31 -5.64 -17.42
C ALA A 361 -0.68 -6.98 -16.78
N LEU A 362 -0.07 -8.09 -17.24
CA LEU A 362 -0.29 -9.42 -16.68
C LEU A 362 0.17 -9.52 -15.23
N MET A 363 1.37 -9.03 -14.93
CA MET A 363 1.91 -9.07 -13.57
C MET A 363 1.08 -8.20 -12.63
N TYR A 364 0.66 -7.02 -13.08
CA TYR A 364 -0.27 -6.17 -12.35
C TYR A 364 -1.61 -6.88 -12.10
N ALA A 365 -2.16 -7.54 -13.11
CA ALA A 365 -3.41 -8.26 -12.99
C ALA A 365 -3.34 -9.37 -11.92
N MET A 366 -2.25 -10.13 -11.89
CA MET A 366 -2.05 -11.16 -10.87
C MET A 366 -1.88 -10.61 -9.45
N GLN A 367 -1.31 -9.41 -9.30
CA GLN A 367 -1.24 -8.75 -8.00
C GLN A 367 -2.63 -8.34 -7.49
N VAL A 368 -3.47 -7.75 -8.36
CA VAL A 368 -4.83 -7.31 -7.99
C VAL A 368 -5.73 -8.50 -7.64
N GLY A 369 -5.70 -9.58 -8.42
CA GLY A 369 -6.31 -10.89 -8.09
C GLY A 369 -7.84 -10.96 -7.94
N THR A 370 -8.55 -9.84 -7.91
CA THR A 370 -10.02 -9.78 -7.78
C THR A 370 -10.65 -9.10 -8.99
N TYR A 371 -11.58 -9.80 -9.65
CA TYR A 371 -12.21 -9.32 -10.90
C TYR A 371 -13.71 -9.53 -10.91
N ARG A 372 -14.41 -8.72 -11.70
CA ARG A 372 -15.82 -8.94 -12.04
C ARG A 372 -15.94 -9.26 -13.53
N VAL A 373 -16.62 -10.35 -13.87
CA VAL A 373 -16.88 -10.74 -15.25
C VAL A 373 -18.35 -10.53 -15.57
N ALA A 374 -18.66 -9.49 -16.35
CA ALA A 374 -20.04 -9.08 -16.64
C ALA A 374 -20.89 -8.98 -15.35
N ASP A 375 -22.08 -9.58 -15.34
CA ASP A 375 -22.99 -9.59 -14.19
C ASP A 375 -22.71 -10.75 -13.21
N SER A 376 -21.55 -11.42 -13.30
CA SER A 376 -21.19 -12.48 -12.36
C SER A 376 -20.90 -11.93 -10.95
N PRO A 377 -20.99 -12.79 -9.91
CA PRO A 377 -20.29 -12.54 -8.65
C PRO A 377 -18.80 -12.25 -8.89
N LEU A 378 -18.15 -11.61 -7.90
CA LEU A 378 -16.70 -11.40 -7.94
C LEU A 378 -15.99 -12.75 -8.12
N LEU A 379 -15.13 -12.80 -9.13
CA LEU A 379 -14.22 -13.90 -9.40
C LEU A 379 -12.98 -13.69 -8.54
N TYR A 380 -12.91 -14.42 -7.44
CA TYR A 380 -11.75 -14.45 -6.57
C TYR A 380 -10.76 -15.47 -7.11
N ILE A 381 -9.62 -14.99 -7.61
CA ILE A 381 -8.59 -15.85 -8.17
C ILE A 381 -7.54 -16.13 -7.09
N PRO A 382 -7.27 -17.40 -6.74
CA PRO A 382 -6.27 -17.72 -5.72
C PRO A 382 -4.86 -17.22 -6.11
N ARG A 383 -4.11 -16.72 -5.12
CA ARG A 383 -2.70 -16.36 -5.28
C ARG A 383 -1.83 -17.62 -5.13
N ALA A 384 -1.65 -18.35 -6.21
CA ALA A 384 -0.91 -19.61 -6.23
C ALA A 384 0.22 -19.59 -7.27
N GLN A 385 1.41 -20.05 -6.86
CA GLN A 385 2.61 -20.01 -7.70
C GLN A 385 2.44 -20.75 -9.04
N GLY A 386 1.84 -21.95 -9.03
CA GLY A 386 1.63 -22.73 -10.25
C GLY A 386 0.73 -22.00 -11.25
N LEU A 387 -0.33 -21.36 -10.77
CA LEU A 387 -1.25 -20.57 -11.58
C LEU A 387 -0.57 -19.34 -12.20
N GLU A 388 0.29 -18.65 -11.45
CA GLU A 388 1.02 -17.47 -11.94
C GLU A 388 2.10 -17.87 -12.94
N GLN A 389 2.74 -19.01 -12.70
CA GLN A 389 3.70 -19.61 -13.61
C GLN A 389 3.02 -20.04 -14.93
N ALA A 390 1.83 -20.64 -14.86
CA ALA A 390 1.01 -20.96 -16.03
C ALA A 390 0.69 -19.69 -16.84
N ALA A 391 0.25 -18.61 -16.18
CA ALA A 391 -0.11 -17.37 -16.85
C ALA A 391 1.09 -16.75 -17.59
N ALA A 392 2.27 -16.73 -16.96
CA ALA A 392 3.50 -16.26 -17.61
C ALA A 392 3.85 -17.08 -18.86
N TRP A 393 3.73 -18.41 -18.80
CA TRP A 393 4.00 -19.26 -19.96
C TRP A 393 2.96 -19.13 -21.06
N ILE A 394 1.67 -19.01 -20.74
CA ILE A 394 0.61 -18.78 -21.73
C ILE A 394 0.90 -17.50 -22.51
N ALA A 395 1.28 -16.41 -21.82
CA ALA A 395 1.55 -15.13 -22.45
C ALA A 395 2.83 -15.11 -23.30
N GLU A 396 3.89 -15.83 -22.91
CA GLU A 396 5.22 -15.67 -23.51
C GLU A 396 5.70 -16.88 -24.35
N ALA A 397 5.15 -18.08 -24.12
CA ALA A 397 5.63 -19.33 -24.72
C ALA A 397 4.57 -20.15 -25.48
N ASP A 398 3.29 -19.75 -25.42
CA ASP A 398 2.17 -20.41 -26.10
C ASP A 398 2.16 -21.97 -25.98
N PRO A 399 2.22 -22.52 -24.76
CA PRO A 399 2.20 -23.97 -24.54
C PRO A 399 0.80 -24.57 -24.81
N ALA A 400 0.77 -25.90 -24.99
CA ALA A 400 -0.47 -26.69 -24.96
C ALA A 400 -0.96 -26.95 -23.51
N TYR A 401 -2.20 -27.42 -23.32
CA TYR A 401 -2.73 -27.73 -21.98
C TYR A 401 -1.89 -28.78 -21.24
N ASP A 402 -1.63 -29.93 -21.87
CA ASP A 402 -0.88 -31.03 -21.24
C ASP A 402 0.58 -30.64 -20.94
N GLU A 403 1.11 -29.68 -21.70
CA GLU A 403 2.43 -29.08 -21.46
C GLU A 403 2.48 -28.25 -20.16
N ILE A 404 1.36 -27.68 -19.72
CA ILE A 404 1.29 -26.86 -18.48
C ILE A 404 0.80 -27.70 -17.30
N ALA A 405 -0.21 -28.55 -17.53
CA ALA A 405 -0.98 -29.18 -16.47
C ALA A 405 -0.13 -30.06 -15.54
N ASP A 406 0.91 -30.70 -16.07
CA ASP A 406 1.84 -31.53 -15.32
C ASP A 406 2.74 -30.73 -14.35
N GLU A 407 2.91 -29.42 -14.59
CA GLU A 407 3.86 -28.57 -13.87
C GLU A 407 3.20 -27.66 -12.82
N VAL A 408 1.88 -27.43 -12.91
CA VAL A 408 1.20 -26.37 -12.14
C VAL A 408 0.10 -26.84 -11.18
N GLY A 409 -0.30 -28.11 -11.25
CA GLY A 409 -1.31 -28.68 -10.36
C GLY A 409 -0.75 -29.07 -8.99
N ASP A 410 -1.51 -28.78 -7.94
CA ASP A 410 -1.25 -29.32 -6.60
C ASP A 410 -2.56 -29.72 -5.87
N ASP A 411 -2.43 -30.22 -4.64
CA ASP A 411 -3.56 -30.69 -3.82
C ASP A 411 -4.57 -29.56 -3.47
N ARG A 412 -4.14 -28.30 -3.51
CA ARG A 412 -4.96 -27.12 -3.17
C ARG A 412 -5.62 -26.50 -4.41
N LEU A 413 -4.94 -26.52 -5.55
CA LEU A 413 -5.43 -25.97 -6.80
C LEU A 413 -5.18 -26.97 -7.94
N PRO A 414 -6.22 -27.70 -8.38
CA PRO A 414 -6.10 -28.63 -9.50
C PRO A 414 -5.64 -27.90 -10.78
N ALA A 415 -4.82 -28.58 -11.59
CA ALA A 415 -4.25 -28.02 -12.82
C ALA A 415 -5.29 -27.36 -13.75
N GLN A 416 -6.48 -27.96 -13.87
CA GLN A 416 -7.58 -27.39 -14.65
C GLN A 416 -8.00 -25.99 -14.17
N TYR A 417 -8.13 -25.80 -12.85
CA TYR A 417 -8.45 -24.49 -12.29
C TYR A 417 -7.27 -23.53 -12.46
N ALA A 418 -6.03 -23.98 -12.23
CA ALA A 418 -4.84 -23.16 -12.42
C ALA A 418 -4.75 -22.61 -13.86
N VAL A 419 -4.94 -23.47 -14.87
CA VAL A 419 -4.92 -23.07 -16.29
C VAL A 419 -6.13 -22.19 -16.64
N ALA A 420 -7.32 -22.51 -16.14
CA ALA A 420 -8.52 -21.69 -16.38
C ALA A 420 -8.36 -20.27 -15.86
N PHE A 421 -7.88 -20.11 -14.62
CA PHE A 421 -7.60 -18.80 -14.04
C PHE A 421 -6.43 -18.09 -14.75
N ALA A 422 -5.39 -18.82 -15.16
CA ALA A 422 -4.28 -18.26 -15.92
C ALA A 422 -4.73 -17.65 -17.25
N LEU A 423 -5.65 -18.31 -17.96
CA LEU A 423 -6.29 -17.77 -19.17
C LEU A 423 -7.07 -16.48 -18.87
N VAL A 424 -7.80 -16.43 -17.77
CA VAL A 424 -8.53 -15.22 -17.34
C VAL A 424 -7.56 -14.07 -17.08
N TYR A 425 -6.44 -14.31 -16.38
CA TYR A 425 -5.42 -13.28 -16.18
C TYR A 425 -4.81 -12.78 -17.49
N CYS A 426 -4.47 -13.69 -18.40
CA CYS A 426 -3.93 -13.35 -19.71
C CYS A 426 -4.91 -12.46 -20.47
N ASP A 427 -6.19 -12.81 -20.48
CA ASP A 427 -7.22 -12.03 -21.15
C ASP A 427 -7.43 -10.64 -20.52
N PHE A 428 -7.46 -10.54 -19.19
CA PHE A 428 -7.51 -9.23 -18.51
C PHE A 428 -6.27 -8.37 -18.77
N ALA A 429 -5.14 -8.99 -19.06
CA ALA A 429 -3.91 -8.32 -19.48
C ALA A 429 -3.89 -7.97 -20.98
N GLY A 430 -4.96 -8.28 -21.73
CA GLY A 430 -5.07 -8.01 -23.16
C GLY A 430 -4.38 -9.04 -24.07
N VAL A 431 -4.02 -10.22 -23.56
CA VAL A 431 -3.57 -11.35 -24.38
C VAL A 431 -4.78 -11.95 -25.11
N ASP A 432 -4.69 -12.11 -26.42
CA ASP A 432 -5.69 -12.87 -27.18
C ASP A 432 -5.54 -14.37 -26.87
N VAL A 433 -6.24 -14.80 -25.83
CA VAL A 433 -6.23 -16.20 -25.40
C VAL A 433 -6.88 -17.12 -26.42
N THR A 434 -7.80 -16.64 -27.26
CA THR A 434 -8.55 -17.49 -28.20
C THR A 434 -7.67 -17.99 -29.36
N GLY A 435 -6.57 -17.30 -29.62
CA GLY A 435 -5.55 -17.70 -30.60
C GLY A 435 -4.46 -18.64 -30.08
N THR A 436 -4.44 -18.94 -28.78
CA THR A 436 -3.36 -19.73 -28.15
C THR A 436 -3.53 -21.24 -28.34
N ARG A 437 -2.42 -22.00 -28.26
CA ARG A 437 -2.41 -23.46 -28.32
C ARG A 437 -3.17 -24.10 -27.16
N VAL A 438 -3.07 -23.54 -25.95
CA VAL A 438 -3.82 -24.02 -24.78
C VAL A 438 -5.33 -23.88 -24.96
N TRP A 439 -5.80 -22.89 -25.74
CA TRP A 439 -7.24 -22.67 -25.98
C TRP A 439 -7.88 -23.79 -26.80
N VAL A 440 -7.12 -24.56 -27.58
CA VAL A 440 -7.64 -25.73 -28.31
C VAL A 440 -8.38 -26.70 -27.37
N ASP A 441 -7.96 -26.78 -26.11
CA ASP A 441 -8.55 -27.62 -25.07
C ASP A 441 -9.60 -26.88 -24.20
N HIS A 442 -10.14 -25.72 -24.61
CA HIS A 442 -11.03 -24.92 -23.75
C HIS A 442 -12.25 -25.69 -23.24
N GLU A 443 -12.87 -26.56 -24.06
CA GLU A 443 -13.99 -27.40 -23.60
C GLU A 443 -13.55 -28.41 -22.53
N ARG A 444 -12.35 -28.96 -22.65
CA ARG A 444 -11.75 -29.86 -21.64
C ARG A 444 -11.44 -29.10 -20.35
N ILE A 445 -10.98 -27.86 -20.46
CA ILE A 445 -10.61 -26.99 -19.33
C ILE A 445 -11.87 -26.52 -18.58
N PHE A 446 -12.84 -25.92 -19.29
CA PHE A 446 -13.98 -25.23 -18.68
C PHE A 446 -15.23 -26.10 -18.52
N GLY A 447 -15.41 -27.15 -19.33
CA GLY A 447 -16.67 -27.93 -19.38
C GLY A 447 -17.02 -28.68 -18.09
N VAL A 448 -16.05 -28.86 -17.18
CA VAL A 448 -16.23 -29.52 -15.88
C VAL A 448 -16.23 -28.56 -14.70
N LEU A 449 -15.89 -27.30 -14.91
CA LEU A 449 -15.80 -26.30 -13.84
C LEU A 449 -17.20 -25.87 -13.39
N ARG A 450 -17.29 -25.48 -12.11
CA ARG A 450 -18.55 -25.06 -11.48
C ARG A 450 -18.49 -23.64 -10.94
N ASP A 451 -17.36 -22.97 -11.09
CA ASP A 451 -17.22 -21.57 -10.71
C ASP A 451 -18.06 -20.68 -11.65
N PRO A 452 -18.99 -19.86 -11.12
CA PRO A 452 -19.86 -19.02 -11.95
C PRO A 452 -19.10 -17.97 -12.75
N GLY A 453 -18.01 -17.40 -12.21
CA GLY A 453 -17.21 -16.38 -12.89
C GLY A 453 -16.39 -16.97 -14.02
N LEU A 454 -15.76 -18.13 -13.83
CA LEU A 454 -15.09 -18.86 -14.91
C LEU A 454 -16.07 -19.29 -16.01
N SER A 455 -17.27 -19.75 -15.61
CA SER A 455 -18.31 -20.14 -16.56
C SER A 455 -18.81 -18.96 -17.38
N ALA A 456 -19.04 -17.81 -16.74
CA ALA A 456 -19.45 -16.57 -17.41
C ALA A 456 -18.37 -16.08 -18.37
N TRP A 457 -17.12 -16.08 -17.93
CA TRP A 457 -15.97 -15.68 -18.77
C TRP A 457 -15.85 -16.57 -20.01
N HIS A 458 -15.91 -17.89 -19.84
CA HIS A 458 -15.81 -18.84 -20.94
C HIS A 458 -16.95 -18.68 -21.97
N GLN A 459 -18.17 -18.43 -21.50
CA GLN A 459 -19.32 -18.15 -22.39
C GLN A 459 -19.13 -16.89 -23.22
N LEU A 460 -18.55 -15.82 -22.65
CA LEU A 460 -18.27 -14.59 -23.39
C LEU A 460 -17.26 -14.83 -24.51
N LYS A 461 -16.16 -15.53 -24.21
CA LYS A 461 -15.10 -15.80 -25.17
C LYS A 461 -15.55 -16.70 -26.31
N THR A 462 -16.30 -17.76 -26.01
CA THR A 462 -16.86 -18.65 -27.04
C THR A 462 -17.96 -18.00 -27.88
N ALA A 463 -18.63 -16.97 -27.36
CA ALA A 463 -19.58 -16.15 -28.12
C ALA A 463 -18.92 -15.08 -29.01
N GLY A 464 -17.59 -14.97 -29.01
CA GLY A 464 -16.84 -13.95 -29.75
C GLY A 464 -17.05 -12.52 -29.23
N ARG A 465 -17.27 -12.37 -27.92
CA ARG A 465 -17.55 -11.10 -27.25
C ARG A 465 -16.40 -10.60 -26.40
#